data_AF-A0A2E8EFV8-F1
#
_entry.id   AF-A0A2E8EFV8-F1
#
_cell.length_a   1.000
_cell.length_b   1.000
_cell.length_c   1.000
_cell.angle_alpha   90.00
_cell.angle_beta   90.00
_cell.angle_gamma   90.00
#
_symmetry.space_group_name_H-M   'P 1'
#
loop_
_entity.id
_entity.type
_entity.pdbx_description
1 polymer ?
#
loop_
_entity_poly.entity_id
_entity_poly.type
_entity_poly.pdbx_seq_one_letter_code
_entity_poly.pdbx_strand_id
1 'polypeptide(L)'
;MFSSLLVARKRKKIQQFSISEVLAKDDKSYEIPYSEIIHAEAERKPNRTKLTFFWRDGKRKFNVSEELLSYDELVDHLRPALGKKLEEKSD
;
A
#
# COMPACT_ATOMS: atom_id res chain seq x y z
N MET A 1 3.61 8.75 -35.82
CA MET A 1 4.50 9.93 -35.70
C MET A 1 4.58 10.30 -34.23
N PHE A 2 5.78 10.31 -33.65
CA PHE A 2 6.00 10.61 -32.23
C PHE A 2 5.97 12.12 -32.00
N SER A 3 5.36 12.56 -30.90
CA SER A 3 5.60 13.89 -30.34
C SER A 3 5.64 13.76 -28.82
N SER A 4 6.86 13.74 -28.28
CA SER A 4 7.15 13.79 -26.85
C SER A 4 7.09 15.24 -26.38
N LEU A 5 6.35 15.49 -25.29
CA LEU A 5 6.38 16.76 -24.57
C LEU A 5 7.33 16.64 -23.38
N LEU A 6 8.47 17.31 -23.46
CA LEU A 6 9.42 17.47 -22.37
C LEU A 6 8.80 18.37 -21.29
N VAL A 7 8.58 17.86 -20.08
CA VAL A 7 8.23 18.71 -18.92
C VAL A 7 9.36 18.65 -17.89
N ALA A 8 10.15 19.72 -17.87
CA ALA A 8 11.20 19.98 -16.90
C ALA A 8 10.64 20.29 -15.50
N ARG A 9 11.36 19.85 -14.47
CA ARG A 9 11.10 20.01 -13.02
C ARG A 9 10.67 21.43 -12.60
N LYS A 10 9.59 21.56 -11.79
CA LYS A 10 9.55 22.47 -10.63
C LYS A 10 8.39 22.20 -9.64
N ARG A 11 8.79 21.97 -8.38
CA ARG A 11 8.13 22.10 -7.05
C ARG A 11 6.61 21.93 -6.85
N LYS A 12 6.32 21.00 -5.92
CA LYS A 12 5.26 20.97 -4.89
C LYS A 12 3.81 21.05 -5.35
N LYS A 13 3.25 19.87 -5.64
CA LYS A 13 1.90 19.51 -5.20
C LYS A 13 2.05 18.27 -4.34
N ILE A 14 1.59 18.34 -3.09
CA ILE A 14 1.31 17.13 -2.32
C ILE A 14 0.18 16.46 -3.10
N GLN A 15 0.54 15.48 -3.93
CA GLN A 15 -0.41 14.62 -4.60
C GLN A 15 -1.10 13.82 -3.48
N GLN A 16 -2.42 13.92 -3.40
CA GLN A 16 -3.23 12.88 -2.78
C GLN A 16 -2.90 11.60 -3.53
N PHE A 17 -1.98 10.81 -2.99
CA PHE A 17 -1.68 9.50 -3.54
C PHE A 17 -2.89 8.62 -3.26
N SER A 18 -3.53 8.14 -4.32
CA SER A 18 -4.44 7.02 -4.18
C SER A 18 -3.60 5.82 -3.73
N ILE A 19 -4.06 5.05 -2.75
CA ILE A 19 -3.38 3.83 -2.29
C ILE A 19 -3.11 2.88 -3.47
N SER A 20 -3.96 2.97 -4.52
CA SER A 20 -3.81 2.29 -5.80
C SER A 20 -2.50 2.63 -6.54
N GLU A 21 -2.03 3.88 -6.52
CA GLU A 21 -0.75 4.27 -7.16
C GLU A 21 0.48 3.80 -6.38
N VAL A 22 0.39 3.72 -5.04
CA VAL A 22 1.50 3.27 -4.19
C VAL A 22 1.72 1.76 -4.34
N LEU A 23 0.68 0.99 -4.66
CA LEU A 23 0.74 -0.47 -4.83
C LEU A 23 1.14 -0.92 -6.25
N ALA A 24 1.16 -0.02 -7.24
CA ALA A 24 1.30 -0.35 -8.66
C ALA A 24 2.73 -0.23 -9.23
N LYS A 25 3.77 -0.56 -8.46
CA LYS A 25 5.16 -0.64 -9.00
C LYS A 25 5.48 -1.98 -9.69
N ASP A 26 4.58 -2.94 -9.64
CA ASP A 26 4.58 -4.13 -10.49
C ASP A 26 3.40 -4.01 -11.45
N ASP A 27 3.63 -4.28 -12.74
CA ASP A 27 2.70 -4.19 -13.89
C ASP A 27 1.49 -5.16 -13.80
N LYS A 28 1.11 -5.54 -12.58
CA LYS A 28 -0.01 -6.39 -12.24
C LYS A 28 -0.72 -5.72 -11.07
N SER A 29 -1.74 -4.92 -11.41
CA SER A 29 -2.71 -4.47 -10.41
C SER A 29 -3.40 -5.71 -9.85
N TYR A 30 -3.10 -6.05 -8.60
CA TYR A 30 -3.78 -7.11 -7.89
C TYR A 30 -4.89 -6.48 -7.06
N GLU A 31 -6.10 -6.52 -7.59
CA GLU A 31 -7.30 -6.24 -6.81
C GLU A 31 -7.61 -7.48 -5.97
N ILE A 32 -7.26 -7.44 -4.70
CA ILE A 32 -7.72 -8.43 -3.72
C ILE A 32 -8.91 -7.80 -3.00
N PRO A 33 -10.14 -8.34 -3.17
CA PRO A 33 -11.29 -7.80 -2.47
C PRO A 33 -11.11 -7.92 -0.95
N TYR A 34 -11.40 -6.86 -0.21
CA TYR A 34 -11.33 -6.89 1.26
C TYR A 34 -12.22 -8.00 1.89
N SER A 35 -13.28 -8.40 1.18
CA SER A 35 -14.14 -9.53 1.56
C SER A 35 -13.43 -10.87 1.57
N GLU A 36 -12.43 -11.07 0.70
CA GLU A 36 -11.65 -12.31 0.62
C GLU A 36 -10.52 -12.36 1.64
N ILE A 37 -10.10 -11.21 2.16
CA ILE A 37 -9.08 -11.13 3.19
C ILE A 37 -9.65 -11.70 4.49
N ILE A 38 -9.03 -12.76 4.99
CA ILE A 38 -9.35 -13.41 6.26
C ILE A 38 -8.53 -12.79 7.38
N HIS A 39 -7.26 -12.50 7.09
CA HIS A 39 -6.31 -11.92 8.03
C HIS A 39 -5.35 -10.99 7.31
N ALA A 40 -4.90 -9.93 7.98
CA ALA A 40 -3.90 -9.01 7.49
C ALA A 40 -2.93 -8.66 8.60
N GLU A 41 -1.64 -8.58 8.27
CA GLU A 41 -0.59 -8.20 9.21
C GLU A 41 0.10 -6.93 8.70
N ALA A 42 0.21 -5.91 9.55
CA ALA A 42 1.00 -4.71 9.30
C ALA A 42 2.20 -4.68 10.26
N GLU A 43 3.38 -4.99 9.73
CA GLU A 43 4.63 -5.04 10.48
C GLU A 43 5.46 -3.78 10.22
N ARG A 44 5.76 -3.02 11.27
CA ARG A 44 6.62 -1.83 11.18
C ARG A 44 8.09 -2.24 11.05
N LYS A 45 8.79 -1.67 10.07
CA LYS A 45 10.26 -1.79 9.91
C LYS A 45 10.86 -0.39 9.81
N PRO A 46 12.18 -0.22 10.08
CA PRO A 46 12.78 1.10 10.22
C PRO A 46 12.54 2.10 9.08
N ASN A 47 12.40 1.63 7.83
CA ASN A 47 12.19 2.50 6.66
C ASN A 47 10.99 2.06 5.78
N ARG A 48 10.17 1.11 6.26
CA ARG A 48 9.06 0.55 5.47
C ARG A 48 8.05 -0.16 6.35
N THR A 49 6.82 -0.23 5.88
CA THR A 49 5.79 -1.10 6.44
C THR A 49 5.66 -2.34 5.59
N LYS A 50 5.77 -3.51 6.22
CA LYS A 50 5.54 -4.79 5.56
C LYS A 50 4.11 -5.24 5.82
N LEU A 51 3.30 -5.23 4.78
CA LEU A 51 1.94 -5.73 4.81
C LEU A 51 1.88 -7.17 4.32
N THR A 52 1.14 -8.02 5.03
CA THR A 52 0.83 -9.37 4.57
C THR A 52 -0.67 -9.59 4.63
N PHE A 53 -1.30 -9.87 3.48
CA PHE A 53 -2.71 -10.24 3.40
C PHE A 53 -2.84 -11.75 3.22
N PHE A 54 -3.77 -12.36 3.94
CA PHE A 54 -4.10 -13.77 3.89
C PHE A 54 -5.55 -13.93 3.47
N TRP A 55 -5.80 -14.80 2.50
CA TRP A 55 -7.12 -15.23 2.06
C TRP A 55 -7.18 -16.76 2.04
N ARG A 56 -8.33 -17.32 1.66
CA ARG A 56 -8.58 -18.78 1.76
C ARG A 56 -7.53 -19.62 1.06
N ASP A 57 -7.08 -19.17 -0.11
CA ASP A 57 -6.24 -19.95 -1.02
C ASP A 57 -4.81 -19.40 -1.13
N GLY A 58 -4.43 -18.44 -0.29
CA GLY A 58 -3.10 -17.85 -0.40
C GLY A 58 -2.79 -16.72 0.56
N LYS A 59 -1.58 -16.20 0.39
CA LYS A 59 -1.10 -15.01 1.08
C LYS A 59 -0.24 -14.17 0.16
N ARG A 60 -0.25 -12.85 0.37
CA ARG A 60 0.58 -11.91 -0.39
C ARG A 60 1.22 -10.90 0.52
N LYS A 61 2.47 -10.56 0.19
CA LYS A 61 3.27 -9.58 0.92
C LYS A 61 3.45 -8.35 0.06
N PHE A 62 3.28 -7.18 0.66
CA PHE A 62 3.53 -5.87 0.08
C PHE A 62 4.50 -5.13 0.99
N ASN A 63 5.49 -4.45 0.40
CA ASN A 63 6.39 -3.58 1.13
C ASN A 63 6.07 -2.15 0.74
N VAL A 64 5.56 -1.38 1.69
CA VAL A 64 5.24 0.03 1.50
C VAL A 64 6.35 0.86 2.12
N SER A 65 6.99 1.73 1.33
CA SER A 65 8.02 2.63 1.86
C SER A 65 7.40 3.68 2.76
N GLU A 66 8.01 4.00 3.90
CA GLU A 66 7.55 5.10 4.78
C GLU A 66 7.61 6.46 4.08
N GLU A 67 8.42 6.60 3.02
CA GLU A 67 8.45 7.81 2.18
C GLU A 67 7.16 8.03 1.39
N LEU A 68 6.40 6.95 1.13
CA LEU A 68 5.14 6.98 0.37
C LEU A 68 3.94 7.09 1.29
N LEU A 69 3.93 6.28 2.35
CA LEU A 69 2.86 6.26 3.34
C LEU A 69 3.44 5.80 4.68
N SER A 70 3.24 6.60 5.73
CA SER A 70 3.69 6.22 7.06
C SER A 70 2.93 4.99 7.58
N TYR A 71 3.52 4.30 8.57
CA TYR A 71 2.85 3.16 9.22
C TYR A 71 1.46 3.53 9.75
N ASP A 72 1.36 4.66 10.45
CA ASP A 72 0.12 5.09 11.11
C ASP A 72 -0.97 5.41 10.08
N GLU A 73 -0.62 6.16 9.01
CA GLU A 73 -1.56 6.45 7.91
C GLU A 73 -2.04 5.17 7.23
N LEU A 74 -1.13 4.22 7.02
CA LEU A 74 -1.44 2.96 6.38
C LEU A 74 -2.40 2.12 7.22
N VAL A 75 -2.17 2.04 8.52
CA VAL A 75 -3.06 1.35 9.46
C VAL A 75 -4.43 2.05 9.51
N ASP A 76 -4.46 3.38 9.61
CA ASP A 76 -5.71 4.13 9.66
C ASP A 76 -6.53 4.00 8.37
N HIS A 77 -5.89 3.81 7.22
CA HIS A 77 -6.57 3.49 5.97
C HIS A 77 -7.13 2.07 5.92
N LEU A 78 -6.43 1.09 6.49
CA LEU A 78 -6.82 -0.32 6.45
C LEU A 78 -7.80 -0.70 7.55
N ARG A 79 -7.76 -0.02 8.70
CA ARG A 79 -8.58 -0.30 9.88
C ARG A 79 -10.09 -0.24 9.61
N PRO A 80 -10.64 0.72 8.82
CA PRO A 80 -12.06 0.73 8.45
C PRO A 80 -12.47 -0.46 7.58
N ALA A 81 -11.58 -0.94 6.71
CA ALA A 81 -11.88 -2.01 5.75
C ALA A 81 -11.69 -3.41 6.35
N LEU A 82 -10.64 -3.59 7.15
CA LEU A 82 -10.25 -4.88 7.71
C LEU A 82 -10.71 -5.07 9.15
N GLY A 83 -10.92 -3.99 9.90
CA GLY A 83 -11.35 -4.02 11.29
C GLY A 83 -10.49 -4.96 12.12
N LYS A 84 -11.13 -5.94 12.76
CA LYS A 84 -10.49 -6.95 13.62
C LYS A 84 -9.57 -7.93 12.88
N LYS A 85 -9.59 -7.94 11.54
CA LYS A 85 -8.71 -8.80 10.72
C LYS A 85 -7.30 -8.23 10.56
N LEU A 86 -7.09 -6.96 10.92
CA LEU A 86 -5.78 -6.32 10.85
C LEU A 86 -5.03 -6.51 12.17
N GLU A 87 -3.86 -7.13 12.10
CA GLU A 87 -2.94 -7.32 13.21
C GLU A 87 -1.73 -6.39 13.04
N GLU A 88 -1.54 -5.52 14.02
CA GLU A 88 -0.45 -4.54 14.07
C GLU A 88 0.73 -5.17 14.82
N LYS A 89 1.86 -5.36 14.12
CA LYS A 89 3.11 -5.85 14.70
C LYS A 89 4.12 -4.70 14.77
N SER A 90 4.31 -4.16 15.97
CA SER A 90 5.38 -3.21 16.28
C SER A 90 6.46 -3.93 17.10
N ASP A 91 7.71 -3.78 16.68
CA ASP A 91 8.89 -4.27 17.41
C ASP A 91 9.14 -3.43 18.68
#